data_AF-A0A4P5NJR0-F1
#
_entry.id   AF-A0A4P5NJR0-F1
#
_cell.length_a   1.000
_cell.length_b   1.000
_cell.length_c   1.000
_cell.angle_alpha   90.00
_cell.angle_beta   90.00
_cell.angle_gamma   90.00
#
_symmetry.space_group_name_H-M   'P 1'
#
loop_
_entity.id
_entity.type
_entity.pdbx_description
1 polymer ?
#
loop_
_entity_poly.entity_id
_entity_poly.type
_entity_poly.pdbx_seq_one_letter_code
_entity_poly.pdbx_strand_id
1 'polypeptide(L)'
;MRWLATAMALGLFLLPLCGHARSVRDCTFRHTVMMLDDGQGVFDGMMHGGMWLVLRNTGPRACSLASFGPLLFEDEHHRAIPVRWQQAVAMPDSVLRPGGQVRTALRWVSGNAFDPGYCIMPATLVLPLRKGALRQAFGRSLCAPSGMPPMLEQQPWQAGPERQ
;
A
#
# COMPACT_ATOMS: atom_id res chain seq x y z
N MET A 1 -57.45 47.22 40.06
CA MET A 1 -57.56 46.19 39.00
C MET A 1 -56.93 46.73 37.72
N ARG A 2 -55.72 46.29 37.36
CA ARG A 2 -55.09 46.51 36.04
C ARG A 2 -54.31 45.23 35.71
N TRP A 3 -54.76 44.53 34.69
CA TRP A 3 -54.10 43.41 34.03
C TRP A 3 -53.34 43.91 32.79
N LEU A 4 -52.53 43.03 32.18
CA LEU A 4 -51.85 43.06 30.87
C LEU A 4 -50.33 43.30 30.97
N ALA A 5 -49.44 42.58 30.27
CA ALA A 5 -49.54 41.34 29.49
C ALA A 5 -48.08 40.89 29.27
N THR A 6 -47.76 39.62 29.52
CA THR A 6 -46.43 39.04 29.29
C THR A 6 -46.33 38.59 27.84
N ALA A 7 -45.46 39.23 27.05
CA ALA A 7 -45.14 38.80 25.70
C ALA A 7 -44.09 37.66 25.75
N MET A 8 -44.48 36.44 25.38
CA MET A 8 -43.55 35.34 25.12
C MET A 8 -42.93 35.52 23.72
N ALA A 9 -41.63 35.81 23.69
CA ALA A 9 -40.83 35.73 22.47
C ALA A 9 -40.46 34.26 22.21
N LEU A 10 -40.96 33.70 21.10
CA LEU A 10 -40.51 32.40 20.59
C LEU A 10 -39.10 32.56 20.00
N GLY A 11 -38.10 31.97 20.68
CA GLY A 11 -36.76 31.82 20.13
C GLY A 11 -36.72 30.70 19.09
N LEU A 12 -36.42 31.05 17.84
CA LEU A 12 -36.03 30.09 16.81
C LEU A 12 -34.63 29.54 17.16
N PHE A 13 -34.58 28.33 17.71
CA PHE A 13 -33.35 27.56 17.80
C PHE A 13 -32.95 27.05 16.41
N LEU A 14 -32.06 27.78 15.75
CA LEU A 14 -31.29 27.27 14.60
C LEU A 14 -30.29 26.24 15.12
N LEU A 15 -30.66 24.96 15.10
CA LEU A 15 -29.74 23.88 15.41
C LEU A 15 -28.70 23.75 14.28
N PRO A 16 -27.39 23.78 14.58
CA PRO A 16 -26.37 23.56 13.58
C PRO A 16 -26.45 22.11 13.12
N LEU A 17 -26.65 21.89 11.82
CA LEU A 17 -26.49 20.59 11.19
C LEU A 17 -25.03 20.16 11.34
N CYS A 18 -24.72 19.41 12.42
CA CYS A 18 -23.46 18.66 12.52
C CYS A 18 -23.44 17.62 11.41
N GLY A 19 -22.85 17.99 10.27
CA GLY A 19 -22.50 17.07 9.21
C GLY A 19 -21.56 16.01 9.78
N HIS A 20 -22.04 14.78 9.93
CA HIS A 20 -21.21 13.65 10.30
C HIS A 20 -20.20 13.44 9.17
N ALA A 21 -18.93 13.77 9.42
CA ALA A 21 -17.83 13.39 8.55
C ALA A 21 -17.84 11.86 8.45
N ARG A 22 -18.39 11.33 7.36
CA ARG A 22 -18.50 9.90 7.15
C ARG A 22 -17.09 9.38 6.92
N SER A 23 -16.53 8.68 7.92
CA SER A 23 -15.19 8.12 7.81
C SER A 23 -15.12 7.20 6.58
N VAL A 24 -14.10 7.44 5.76
CA VAL A 24 -13.82 6.60 4.60
C VAL A 24 -13.44 5.21 5.11
N ARG A 25 -14.05 4.17 4.55
CA ARG A 25 -13.76 2.79 4.96
C ARG A 25 -12.38 2.36 4.47
N ASP A 26 -11.72 1.50 5.24
CA ASP A 26 -10.49 0.86 4.81
C ASP A 26 -10.71 0.06 3.50
N CYS A 27 -9.72 0.09 2.62
CA CYS A 27 -9.66 -0.79 1.46
C CYS A 27 -9.60 -2.24 1.93
N THR A 28 -10.18 -3.14 1.14
CA THR A 28 -10.27 -4.57 1.48
C THR A 28 -9.62 -5.39 0.38
N PHE A 29 -9.08 -6.57 0.74
CA PHE A 29 -8.47 -7.47 -0.23
C PHE A 29 -9.40 -7.89 -1.38
N ARG A 30 -10.73 -7.81 -1.18
CA ARG A 30 -11.72 -8.14 -2.21
C ARG A 30 -11.91 -7.04 -3.25
N HIS A 31 -11.53 -5.80 -2.94
CA HIS A 31 -11.80 -4.61 -3.76
C HIS A 31 -10.52 -3.82 -4.04
N THR A 32 -9.37 -4.48 -3.87
CA THR A 32 -8.06 -3.92 -4.15
C THR A 32 -7.24 -4.99 -4.84
N VAL A 33 -6.54 -4.60 -5.89
CA VAL A 33 -5.62 -5.49 -6.60
C VAL A 33 -4.20 -4.98 -6.44
N MET A 34 -3.27 -5.93 -6.36
CA MET A 34 -1.83 -5.71 -6.31
C MET A 34 -1.22 -6.20 -7.62
N MET A 35 -0.52 -5.33 -8.33
CA MET A 35 0.11 -5.64 -9.61
C MET A 35 1.61 -5.35 -9.52
N LEU A 36 2.40 -6.17 -10.19
CA LEU A 36 3.82 -5.95 -10.40
C LEU A 36 4.03 -5.56 -11.85
N ASP A 37 4.71 -4.45 -12.08
CA ASP A 37 5.00 -3.89 -13.40
C ASP A 37 6.51 -3.67 -13.48
N ASP A 38 7.19 -4.31 -14.41
CA ASP A 38 8.65 -4.23 -14.58
C ASP A 38 9.12 -2.84 -15.04
N GLY A 39 8.19 -1.92 -15.33
CA GLY A 39 8.52 -0.60 -15.83
C GLY A 39 9.29 -0.65 -17.15
N GLN A 40 9.07 -1.71 -17.95
CA GLN A 40 9.81 -1.98 -19.19
C GLN A 40 11.33 -2.10 -18.95
N GLY A 41 11.73 -2.65 -17.81
CA GLY A 41 13.13 -2.86 -17.45
C GLY A 41 13.88 -1.60 -17.04
N VAL A 42 13.19 -0.47 -16.79
CA VAL A 42 13.83 0.80 -16.39
C VAL A 42 14.65 0.70 -15.10
N PHE A 43 14.38 -0.32 -14.28
CA PHE A 43 15.09 -0.57 -13.04
C PHE A 43 16.27 -1.54 -13.18
N ASP A 44 16.35 -2.23 -14.31
CA ASP A 44 17.31 -3.29 -14.53
C ASP A 44 18.64 -2.71 -15.02
N GLY A 45 19.74 -3.26 -14.50
CA GLY A 45 21.07 -2.86 -14.91
C GLY A 45 22.15 -3.56 -14.09
N MET A 46 23.29 -3.87 -14.72
CA MET A 46 24.37 -4.69 -14.13
C MET A 46 23.82 -5.92 -13.40
N MET A 47 23.77 -5.88 -12.06
CA MET A 47 23.29 -6.94 -11.18
C MET A 47 22.09 -6.49 -10.34
N HIS A 48 21.42 -5.42 -10.71
CA HIS A 48 20.24 -4.88 -10.05
C HIS A 48 18.98 -5.19 -10.83
N GLY A 49 17.90 -5.40 -10.10
CA GLY A 49 16.55 -5.48 -10.64
C GLY A 49 15.63 -4.53 -9.89
N GLY A 50 14.48 -4.25 -10.50
CA GLY A 50 13.42 -3.53 -9.82
C GLY A 50 12.09 -3.63 -10.54
N MET A 51 11.05 -3.11 -9.89
CA MET A 51 9.71 -3.06 -10.45
C MET A 51 8.86 -2.02 -9.72
N TRP A 52 7.76 -1.63 -10.35
CA TRP A 52 6.64 -0.97 -9.71
C TRP A 52 5.75 -2.00 -9.01
N LEU A 53 5.50 -1.78 -7.72
CA LEU A 53 4.35 -2.33 -7.02
C LEU A 53 3.19 -1.34 -7.15
N VAL A 54 2.07 -1.79 -7.69
CA VAL A 54 0.88 -0.95 -7.91
C VAL A 54 -0.29 -1.49 -7.11
N LEU A 55 -0.93 -0.61 -6.34
CA LEU A 55 -2.21 -0.88 -5.67
C LEU A 55 -3.32 -0.10 -6.35
N ARG A 56 -4.41 -0.78 -6.66
CA ARG A 56 -5.58 -0.15 -7.30
C ARG A 56 -6.87 -0.53 -6.59
N ASN A 57 -7.69 0.47 -6.33
CA ASN A 57 -9.07 0.26 -5.86
C ASN A 57 -9.95 -0.19 -7.04
N THR A 58 -10.43 -1.43 -6.99
CA THR A 58 -11.36 -2.00 -7.98
C THR A 58 -12.81 -1.99 -7.50
N GLY A 59 -13.05 -1.51 -6.27
CA GLY A 59 -14.37 -1.38 -5.71
C GLY A 59 -15.14 -0.15 -6.22
N PRO A 60 -16.45 -0.10 -5.99
CA PRO A 60 -17.32 0.99 -6.46
C PRO A 60 -17.27 2.24 -5.56
N ARG A 61 -16.49 2.23 -4.47
CA ARG A 61 -16.43 3.32 -3.48
C ARG A 61 -15.00 3.68 -3.16
N ALA A 62 -14.78 4.94 -2.78
CA ALA A 62 -13.50 5.36 -2.25
C ALA A 62 -13.16 4.60 -0.95
N CYS A 63 -11.87 4.31 -0.75
CA CYS A 63 -11.39 3.59 0.43
C CYS A 63 -10.01 4.07 0.88
N SER A 64 -9.68 3.90 2.16
CA SER A 64 -8.39 4.29 2.75
C SER A 64 -7.37 3.13 2.77
N LEU A 65 -6.11 3.43 2.51
CA LEU A 65 -5.00 2.48 2.60
C LEU A 65 -4.45 2.29 4.02
N ALA A 66 -5.00 2.98 5.04
CA ALA A 66 -4.48 2.95 6.41
C ALA A 66 -4.46 1.56 7.09
N SER A 67 -5.13 0.55 6.53
CA SER A 67 -5.19 -0.82 7.08
C SER A 67 -4.04 -1.73 6.64
N PHE A 68 -3.19 -1.26 5.73
CA PHE A 68 -2.14 -2.03 5.09
C PHE A 68 -0.87 -2.05 5.94
N GLY A 69 -0.25 -3.22 6.04
CA GLY A 69 1.03 -3.41 6.73
C GLY A 69 2.24 -3.35 5.79
N PRO A 70 3.43 -3.69 6.30
CA PRO A 70 4.66 -3.73 5.50
C PRO A 70 4.66 -4.89 4.50
N LEU A 71 5.43 -4.76 3.43
CA LEU A 71 5.62 -5.81 2.43
C LEU A 71 6.41 -6.99 3.00
N LEU A 72 6.00 -8.20 2.61
CA LEU A 72 6.59 -9.47 3.00
C LEU A 72 6.84 -10.34 1.77
N PHE A 73 7.78 -11.27 1.87
CA PHE A 73 8.07 -12.26 0.84
C PHE A 73 7.81 -13.65 1.39
N GLU A 74 7.24 -14.54 0.58
CA GLU A 74 6.99 -15.94 0.92
C GLU A 74 7.64 -16.89 -0.11
N ASP A 75 8.04 -18.07 0.35
CA ASP A 75 8.41 -19.19 -0.51
C ASP A 75 7.17 -19.93 -1.06
N GLU A 76 7.38 -21.00 -1.83
CA GLU A 76 6.31 -21.82 -2.41
C GLU A 76 5.42 -22.53 -1.37
N HIS A 77 5.88 -22.62 -0.12
CA HIS A 77 5.16 -23.24 1.00
C HIS A 77 4.52 -22.19 1.92
N HIS A 78 4.40 -20.93 1.47
CA HIS A 78 3.88 -19.80 2.24
C HIS A 78 4.69 -19.46 3.51
N ARG A 79 5.97 -19.86 3.56
CA ARG A 79 6.85 -19.49 4.67
C ARG A 79 7.51 -18.16 4.38
N ALA A 80 7.53 -17.29 5.38
CA ALA A 80 8.14 -15.97 5.26
C ALA A 80 9.64 -16.10 4.97
N ILE A 81 10.10 -15.35 3.96
CA ILE A 81 11.50 -15.20 3.62
C ILE A 81 12.01 -13.89 4.27
N PRO A 82 13.06 -13.95 5.10
CA PRO A 82 13.62 -12.76 5.70
C PRO A 82 14.30 -11.89 4.64
N VAL A 83 13.93 -10.60 4.64
CA VAL A 83 14.58 -9.56 3.86
C VAL A 83 14.93 -8.38 4.74
N ARG A 84 15.91 -7.58 4.34
CA ARG A 84 16.26 -6.33 5.00
C ARG A 84 15.81 -5.16 4.16
N TRP A 85 14.97 -4.29 4.74
CA TRP A 85 14.63 -3.02 4.12
C TRP A 85 15.72 -1.99 4.40
N GLN A 86 16.18 -1.28 3.36
CA GLN A 86 17.13 -0.16 3.51
C GLN A 86 16.51 0.98 4.32
N GLN A 87 15.21 1.20 4.13
CA GLN A 87 14.44 2.21 4.83
C GLN A 87 13.01 1.71 5.08
N ALA A 88 12.43 2.13 6.20
CA ALA A 88 11.01 1.91 6.47
C ALA A 88 10.18 2.88 5.65
N VAL A 89 9.33 2.36 4.76
CA VAL A 89 8.35 3.17 4.00
C VAL A 89 6.96 2.88 4.55
N ALA A 90 6.38 3.87 5.22
CA ALA A 90 5.00 3.79 5.69
C ALA A 90 4.03 3.77 4.52
N MET A 91 2.87 3.13 4.72
CA MET A 91 1.77 3.31 3.78
C MET A 91 1.30 4.76 3.77
N PRO A 92 0.91 5.27 2.58
CA PRO A 92 0.37 6.62 2.51
C PRO A 92 -1.00 6.63 3.19
N ASP A 93 -1.26 7.63 4.02
CA ASP A 93 -2.60 7.89 4.55
C ASP A 93 -3.47 8.54 3.48
N SER A 94 -3.73 7.76 2.42
CA SER A 94 -4.39 8.20 1.20
C SER A 94 -5.68 7.45 0.97
N VAL A 95 -6.64 8.19 0.44
CA VAL A 95 -7.93 7.66 -0.02
C VAL A 95 -7.87 7.41 -1.52
N LEU A 96 -8.02 6.15 -1.91
CA LEU A 96 -8.17 5.77 -3.32
C LEU A 96 -9.63 5.91 -3.73
N ARG A 97 -9.90 6.78 -4.71
CA ARG A 97 -11.19 6.81 -5.43
C ARG A 97 -11.42 5.48 -6.18
N PRO A 98 -12.66 5.16 -6.60
CA PRO A 98 -12.90 4.03 -7.51
C PRO A 98 -11.97 4.11 -8.73
N GLY A 99 -11.26 3.02 -9.03
CA GLY A 99 -10.29 2.96 -10.12
C GLY A 99 -8.94 3.64 -9.84
N GLY A 100 -8.84 4.45 -8.79
CA GLY A 100 -7.63 5.17 -8.39
C GLY A 100 -6.52 4.22 -7.92
N GLN A 101 -5.28 4.67 -8.08
CA GLN A 101 -4.10 3.86 -7.84
C GLN A 101 -2.94 4.63 -7.21
N VAL A 102 -2.12 3.90 -6.46
CA VAL A 102 -0.80 4.33 -5.98
C VAL A 102 0.24 3.30 -6.37
N ARG A 103 1.49 3.74 -6.45
CA ARG A 103 2.62 2.86 -6.75
C ARG A 103 3.84 3.21 -5.93
N THR A 104 4.73 2.25 -5.78
CA THR A 104 6.08 2.42 -5.21
C THR A 104 7.06 1.60 -6.02
N ALA A 105 8.29 2.10 -6.18
CA ALA A 105 9.36 1.34 -6.81
C ALA A 105 10.06 0.47 -5.76
N LEU A 106 10.29 -0.79 -6.11
CA LEU A 106 11.12 -1.74 -5.38
C LEU A 106 12.42 -1.95 -6.14
N ARG A 107 13.55 -1.97 -5.45
CA ARG A 107 14.87 -2.25 -6.05
C ARG A 107 15.68 -3.21 -5.18
N TRP A 108 16.48 -4.05 -5.82
CA TRP A 108 17.32 -5.05 -5.14
C TRP A 108 18.50 -5.47 -6.04
N VAL A 109 19.39 -6.31 -5.50
CA VAL A 109 20.43 -7.00 -6.28
C VAL A 109 19.85 -8.32 -6.78
N SER A 110 19.77 -8.49 -8.09
CA SER A 110 19.17 -9.65 -8.78
C SER A 110 20.20 -10.64 -9.33
N GLY A 111 21.46 -10.21 -9.48
CA GLY A 111 22.53 -10.99 -10.09
C GLY A 111 23.71 -11.26 -9.15
N ASN A 112 24.68 -12.02 -9.65
CA ASN A 112 25.88 -12.39 -8.89
C ASN A 112 26.82 -11.18 -8.69
N ALA A 113 26.62 -10.46 -7.60
CA ALA A 113 27.42 -9.28 -7.23
C ALA A 113 28.29 -9.50 -5.98
N PHE A 114 28.22 -10.68 -5.36
CA PHE A 114 28.82 -10.94 -4.05
C PHE A 114 29.69 -12.20 -4.09
N ASP A 115 30.86 -12.13 -3.47
CA ASP A 115 31.77 -13.26 -3.30
C ASP A 115 32.33 -13.29 -1.85
N PRO A 116 31.90 -14.24 -1.00
CA PRO A 116 30.89 -15.26 -1.26
C PRO A 116 29.46 -14.67 -1.23
N GLY A 117 28.61 -15.13 -2.15
CA GLY A 117 27.23 -14.70 -2.30
C GLY A 117 26.24 -15.86 -2.49
N TYR A 118 24.95 -15.57 -2.30
CA TYR A 118 23.88 -16.50 -2.62
C TYR A 118 22.67 -15.74 -3.20
N CYS A 119 21.80 -16.48 -3.88
CA CYS A 119 20.54 -15.94 -4.40
C CYS A 119 19.38 -16.84 -3.99
N ILE A 120 18.24 -16.22 -3.70
CA ILE A 120 16.96 -16.88 -3.42
C ILE A 120 15.89 -16.35 -4.36
N MET A 121 14.86 -17.13 -4.61
CA MET A 121 13.76 -16.74 -5.48
C MET A 121 12.44 -16.86 -4.73
N PRO A 122 11.96 -15.78 -4.08
CA PRO A 122 10.65 -15.78 -3.46
C PRO A 122 9.54 -16.07 -4.46
N ALA A 123 8.60 -16.92 -4.06
CA ALA A 123 7.46 -17.26 -4.90
C ALA A 123 6.43 -16.13 -4.90
N THR A 124 6.17 -15.54 -3.74
CA THR A 124 5.05 -14.61 -3.55
C THR A 124 5.50 -13.33 -2.84
N LEU A 125 5.06 -12.18 -3.36
CA LEU A 125 5.03 -10.92 -2.62
C LEU A 125 3.68 -10.80 -1.90
N VAL A 126 3.72 -10.46 -0.62
CA VAL A 126 2.54 -10.35 0.23
C VAL A 126 2.44 -8.97 0.82
N LEU A 127 1.24 -8.41 0.74
CA LEU A 127 0.89 -7.16 1.37
C LEU A 127 -0.26 -7.42 2.36
N PRO A 128 0.02 -7.48 3.67
CA PRO A 128 -0.98 -7.75 4.69
C PRO A 128 -1.94 -6.56 4.86
N LEU A 129 -3.18 -6.88 5.20
CA LEU A 129 -4.20 -5.91 5.63
C LEU A 129 -4.74 -6.38 6.99
N ARG A 130 -5.41 -5.50 7.74
CA ARG A 130 -6.13 -5.90 8.98
C ARG A 130 -7.01 -7.16 8.80
N LYS A 131 -7.60 -7.34 7.61
CA LYS A 131 -8.48 -8.48 7.30
C LYS A 131 -8.06 -9.13 5.98
N GLY A 132 -7.07 -10.02 6.05
CA GLY A 132 -6.55 -10.75 4.89
C GLY A 132 -5.28 -10.11 4.34
N ALA A 133 -4.98 -10.41 3.09
CA ALA A 133 -3.75 -9.94 2.45
C ALA A 133 -3.88 -10.02 0.94
N LEU A 134 -3.17 -9.14 0.23
CA LEU A 134 -2.95 -9.26 -1.20
C LEU A 134 -1.72 -10.13 -1.43
N ARG A 135 -1.79 -11.01 -2.44
CA ARG A 135 -0.70 -11.88 -2.86
C ARG A 135 -0.49 -11.71 -4.35
N GLN A 136 0.77 -11.66 -4.75
CA GLN A 136 1.14 -11.62 -6.15
C GLN A 136 2.37 -12.49 -6.39
N ALA A 137 2.38 -13.23 -7.49
CA ALA A 137 3.55 -14.00 -7.89
C ALA A 137 4.74 -13.05 -8.09
N PHE A 138 5.87 -13.34 -7.44
CA PHE A 138 7.06 -12.51 -7.52
C PHE A 138 8.07 -13.11 -8.50
N GLY A 139 8.65 -14.28 -8.18
CA GLY A 139 9.47 -15.05 -9.11
C GLY A 139 10.67 -14.27 -9.66
N ARG A 140 11.33 -13.49 -8.80
CA ARG A 140 12.58 -12.76 -9.12
C ARG A 140 13.67 -13.16 -8.14
N SER A 141 14.89 -13.27 -8.66
CA SER A 141 16.08 -13.54 -7.86
C SER A 141 16.39 -12.35 -6.94
N LEU A 142 16.60 -12.62 -5.67
CA LEU A 142 17.14 -11.72 -4.66
C LEU A 142 18.49 -12.27 -4.21
N CYS A 143 19.57 -11.53 -4.45
CA CYS A 143 20.93 -11.94 -4.10
C CYS A 143 21.48 -11.15 -2.92
N ALA A 144 22.35 -11.78 -2.14
CA ALA A 144 22.95 -11.20 -0.94
C ALA A 144 24.36 -11.78 -0.67
N PRO A 145 25.20 -11.08 0.13
CA PRO A 145 26.39 -11.68 0.72
C PRO A 145 26.01 -12.88 1.61
N SER A 146 26.86 -13.91 1.65
CA SER A 146 26.65 -15.06 2.52
C SER A 146 26.47 -14.66 3.99
N GLY A 147 25.42 -15.20 4.62
CA GLY A 147 25.07 -14.91 6.01
C GLY A 147 24.24 -13.63 6.24
N MET A 148 23.89 -12.89 5.19
CA MET A 148 23.04 -11.70 5.28
C MET A 148 21.76 -11.87 4.45
N PRO A 149 20.58 -11.45 4.96
CA PRO A 149 19.37 -11.45 4.15
C PRO A 149 19.49 -10.48 2.95
N PRO A 150 18.80 -10.72 1.83
CA PRO A 150 18.76 -9.78 0.72
C PRO A 150 18.25 -8.41 1.17
N MET A 151 18.90 -7.37 0.63
CA MET A 151 18.58 -6.00 0.93
C MET A 151 17.70 -5.41 -0.18
N LEU A 152 16.58 -4.82 0.21
CA LEU A 152 15.64 -4.17 -0.70
C LEU A 152 15.45 -2.70 -0.36
N GLU A 153 15.30 -1.91 -1.40
CA GLU A 153 14.88 -0.52 -1.33
C GLU A 153 13.41 -0.43 -1.73
N GLN A 154 12.65 0.40 -1.00
CA GLN A 154 11.32 0.82 -1.38
C GLN A 154 11.33 2.36 -1.47
N GLN A 155 10.82 2.91 -2.56
CA GLN A 155 10.62 4.36 -2.69
C GLN A 155 9.34 4.80 -1.97
N PRO A 156 9.20 6.08 -1.57
CA PRO A 156 7.92 6.60 -1.10
C PRO A 156 6.79 6.31 -2.09
N TRP A 157 5.59 6.10 -1.56
CA TRP A 157 4.41 5.91 -2.40
C TRP A 157 4.07 7.20 -3.15
N GLN A 158 3.67 7.02 -4.40
CA GLN A 158 3.23 8.10 -5.26
C GLN A 158 1.91 7.72 -5.93
N ALA A 159 1.17 8.73 -6.40
CA ALA A 159 0.03 8.49 -7.26
C ALA A 159 0.48 7.65 -8.48
N GLY A 160 -0.27 6.61 -8.81
CA GLY A 160 -0.04 5.88 -10.05
C GLY A 160 -0.57 6.71 -11.24
N PRO A 161 -0.09 6.47 -12.46
CA PRO A 161 -0.59 7.18 -13.64
C PRO A 161 -2.10 7.01 -13.75
N GLU A 162 -2.84 8.09 -13.99
CA GLU A 162 -4.25 7.97 -14.37
C GLU A 162 -4.28 7.22 -15.71
N ARG A 163 -5.11 6.16 -15.78
CA ARG A 163 -5.26 5.47 -17.06
C ARG A 163 -6.00 6.41 -18.00
N GLN A 164 -5.42 6.66 -19.17
CA GLN A 164 -6.14 7.22 -20.32
C GLN A 164 -7.18 6.22 -20.82
#